data_AF-A0A0M0BE71-F1
#
_entry.id   AF-A0A0M0BE71-F1
#
_cell.length_a   1.000
_cell.length_b   1.000
_cell.length_c   1.000
_cell.angle_alpha   90.00
_cell.angle_beta   90.00
_cell.angle_gamma   90.00
#
_symmetry.space_group_name_H-M   'P 1'
#
loop_
_entity.id
_entity.type
_entity.pdbx_description
1 polymer ?
#
loop_
_entity_poly.entity_id
_entity_poly.type
_entity_poly.pdbx_seq_one_letter_code
_entity_poly.pdbx_strand_id
1 'polypeptide(L)'
;MDNPAEPVFPFSTEAVQEASAVFLVPRLKTYFHGKREYIPSKAPVFYNPLMAFNRDLAVLVLRTYQRRVNRRLVVCDPFTGCGVR
;
A
#
# COMPACT_ATOMS: atom_id res chain seq x y z
N MET A 1 7.12 28.88 -9.96
CA MET A 1 6.31 27.65 -9.94
C MET A 1 7.29 26.54 -9.60
N ASP A 2 7.43 26.24 -8.31
CA ASP A 2 8.35 25.21 -7.87
C ASP A 2 7.73 23.85 -8.24
N ASN A 3 8.31 23.20 -9.24
CA ASN A 3 8.08 21.78 -9.47
C ASN A 3 8.69 21.06 -8.27
N PRO A 4 7.92 20.43 -7.38
CA PRO A 4 8.52 19.68 -6.27
C PRO A 4 9.40 18.61 -6.92
N ALA A 5 10.70 18.67 -6.66
CA ALA A 5 11.66 17.71 -7.17
C ALA A 5 11.13 16.29 -6.91
N GLU A 6 11.14 15.44 -7.94
CA GLU A 6 10.71 14.06 -7.77
C GLU A 6 11.47 13.43 -6.61
N PRO A 7 10.78 12.73 -5.69
CA PRO A 7 11.45 12.12 -4.55
C PRO A 7 12.50 11.13 -5.05
N VAL A 8 13.77 11.38 -4.69
CA VAL A 8 14.90 10.52 -5.05
C VAL A 8 15.00 9.41 -4.01
N PHE A 9 14.66 8.19 -4.39
CA PHE A 9 14.79 6.99 -3.54
C PHE A 9 16.13 6.28 -3.82
N PRO A 10 16.78 5.68 -2.79
CA PRO A 10 18.01 4.91 -2.97
C PRO A 10 17.79 3.52 -3.59
N PHE A 11 16.58 3.24 -4.09
CA PHE A 11 16.16 2.00 -4.73
C PHE A 11 15.18 2.29 -5.88
N SER A 12 15.07 1.37 -6.83
CA SER A 12 14.12 1.53 -7.94
C SER A 12 12.67 1.39 -7.44
N THR A 13 11.81 2.31 -7.85
CA THR A 13 10.38 2.29 -7.54
C THR A 13 9.53 2.06 -8.79
N GLU A 14 8.28 1.67 -8.57
CA GLU A 14 7.23 1.70 -9.58
C GLU A 14 5.92 2.16 -8.97
N ALA A 15 5.09 2.84 -9.77
CA ALA A 15 3.75 3.24 -9.36
C ALA A 15 2.80 2.04 -9.49
N VAL A 16 1.99 1.83 -8.46
CA VAL A 16 0.94 0.81 -8.44
C VAL A 16 -0.37 1.47 -8.09
N GLN A 17 -1.45 0.94 -8.66
CA GLN A 17 -2.82 1.36 -8.37
C GLN A 17 -3.57 0.21 -7.72
N GLU A 18 -4.17 0.48 -6.55
CA GLU A 18 -5.17 -0.40 -5.92
C GLU A 18 -6.46 0.40 -5.72
N ALA A 19 -7.50 0.05 -6.48
CA ALA A 19 -8.74 0.81 -6.54
C ALA A 19 -8.48 2.32 -6.76
N SER A 20 -8.83 3.18 -5.80
CA SER A 20 -8.63 4.62 -5.86
C SER A 20 -7.27 5.10 -5.35
N ALA A 21 -6.46 4.23 -4.75
CA ALA A 21 -5.14 4.57 -4.23
C ALA A 21 -4.07 4.40 -5.32
N VAL A 22 -3.25 5.42 -5.54
CA VAL A 22 -2.05 5.38 -6.39
C VAL A 22 -0.86 5.69 -5.50
N PHE A 23 0.11 4.78 -5.47
CA PHE A 23 1.24 4.87 -4.54
C PHE A 23 2.50 4.27 -5.16
N LEU A 24 3.65 4.67 -4.62
CA LEU A 24 4.96 4.16 -5.01
C LEU A 24 5.34 2.97 -4.13
N VAL A 25 5.87 1.93 -4.76
CA VAL A 25 6.46 0.77 -4.09
C VAL A 25 7.86 0.51 -4.64
N PRO A 26 8.73 -0.20 -3.90
CA PRO A 26 9.93 -0.77 -4.48
C PRO A 26 9.57 -1.66 -5.67
N ARG A 27 10.37 -1.60 -6.74
CA ARG A 27 10.13 -2.36 -7.97
C ARG A 27 9.96 -3.84 -7.67
N LEU A 28 8.76 -4.39 -7.89
CA LEU A 28 8.38 -5.72 -7.39
C LEU A 28 9.27 -6.82 -7.96
N LYS A 29 9.58 -6.72 -9.26
CA LYS A 29 10.43 -7.67 -10.00
C LYS A 29 11.81 -7.88 -9.33
N THR A 30 12.32 -6.89 -8.61
CA THR A 30 13.62 -6.96 -7.91
C THR A 30 13.59 -7.94 -6.72
N TYR A 31 12.42 -8.19 -6.14
CA TYR A 31 12.26 -8.99 -4.92
C TYR A 31 11.56 -10.34 -5.16
N PHE A 32 11.58 -10.82 -6.41
CA PHE A 32 11.21 -12.20 -6.73
C PHE A 32 12.37 -13.15 -6.48
N HIS A 33 12.08 -14.27 -5.83
CA HIS A 33 12.93 -15.44 -5.76
C HIS A 33 12.53 -16.42 -6.87
N GLY A 34 13.46 -16.66 -7.80
CA GLY A 34 13.18 -17.45 -8.99
C GLY A 34 12.07 -16.84 -9.86
N LYS A 35 11.25 -17.69 -10.50
CA LYS A 35 10.21 -17.25 -11.45
C LYS A 35 8.85 -16.96 -10.82
N ARG A 36 8.61 -17.29 -9.55
CA ARG A 36 7.23 -17.35 -9.01
C ARG A 36 7.02 -16.81 -7.61
N GLU A 37 8.07 -16.69 -6.79
CA GLU A 37 7.88 -16.33 -5.40
C GLU A 37 8.29 -14.88 -5.16
N TYR A 38 7.32 -13.99 -5.03
CA TYR A 38 7.59 -12.65 -4.52
C TYR A 38 7.83 -12.71 -3.01
N ILE A 39 8.93 -12.11 -2.53
CA ILE A 39 9.28 -12.07 -1.09
C ILE A 39 9.19 -10.63 -0.60
N PRO A 40 8.02 -10.16 -0.13
CA PRO A 40 7.81 -8.77 0.29
C PRO A 40 8.76 -8.31 1.40
N SER A 41 9.15 -9.22 2.30
CA SER A 41 10.01 -8.92 3.46
C SER A 41 11.45 -8.55 3.08
N LYS A 42 11.88 -8.80 1.84
CA LYS A 42 13.19 -8.38 1.33
C LYS A 42 13.19 -6.96 0.76
N ALA A 43 12.01 -6.38 0.53
CA ALA A 43 11.89 -5.02 0.00
C ALA A 43 12.16 -3.98 1.11
N PRO A 44 12.78 -2.82 0.78
CA PRO A 44 13.06 -1.76 1.75
C PRO A 44 11.78 -1.11 2.29
N VAL A 45 10.67 -1.22 1.55
CA VAL A 45 9.33 -0.84 1.98
C VAL A 45 8.40 -2.01 1.69
N PHE A 46 7.67 -2.47 2.70
CA PHE A 46 6.82 -3.64 2.60
C PHE A 46 5.55 -3.36 1.81
N TYR A 47 5.29 -4.20 0.80
CA TYR A 47 4.02 -4.23 0.08
C TYR A 47 3.77 -5.64 -0.44
N ASN A 48 2.59 -6.21 -0.16
CA ASN A 48 2.16 -7.52 -0.67
C ASN A 48 0.90 -7.35 -1.55
N PRO A 49 1.01 -7.56 -2.88
CA PRO A 49 -0.15 -7.49 -3.79
C PRO A 49 -1.26 -8.49 -3.45
N LEU A 50 -0.90 -9.66 -2.88
CA LEU A 50 -1.89 -10.68 -2.51
C LEU A 50 -2.81 -10.24 -1.35
N MET A 51 -2.46 -9.16 -0.65
CA MET A 51 -3.27 -8.59 0.44
C MET A 51 -4.34 -7.60 -0.05
N ALA A 52 -4.50 -7.38 -1.36
CA ALA A 52 -5.51 -6.45 -1.89
C ALA A 52 -6.92 -6.78 -1.39
N PHE A 53 -7.32 -8.06 -1.47
CA PHE A 53 -8.62 -8.51 -0.96
C PHE A 53 -8.79 -8.26 0.55
N ASN A 54 -7.73 -8.42 1.34
CA ASN A 54 -7.78 -8.13 2.77
C ASN A 54 -8.04 -6.63 3.04
N ARG A 55 -7.46 -5.74 2.21
CA ARG A 55 -7.68 -4.29 2.29
C ARG A 55 -9.08 -3.91 1.84
N ASP A 56 -9.60 -4.51 0.78
CA ASP A 56 -10.99 -4.31 0.34
C ASP A 56 -11.97 -4.64 1.48
N LEU A 57 -11.76 -5.76 2.17
CA LEU A 57 -12.58 -6.13 3.32
C LEU A 57 -12.47 -5.12 4.47
N ALA A 58 -11.27 -4.61 4.76
CA ALA A 58 -11.07 -3.58 5.78
C ALA A 58 -11.85 -2.29 5.47
N VAL A 59 -11.83 -1.84 4.21
CA VAL A 59 -12.61 -0.68 3.75
C VAL A 59 -14.11 -0.94 3.90
N LEU A 60 -14.60 -2.12 3.50
CA LEU A 60 -16.03 -2.48 3.64
C LEU A 60 -16.48 -2.51 5.10
N VAL A 61 -15.68 -3.10 5.99
CA VAL A 61 -15.96 -3.16 7.43
C VAL A 61 -15.97 -1.76 8.03
N LEU A 62 -14.95 -0.93 7.77
CA LEU A 62 -14.87 0.44 8.28
C LEU A 62 -16.04 1.29 7.79
N ARG A 63 -16.39 1.22 6.50
CA ARG A 63 -17.53 1.94 5.93
C ARG A 63 -18.85 1.51 6.56
N THR A 64 -19.04 0.20 6.75
CA THR A 64 -20.26 -0.35 7.36
C THR A 64 -20.37 0.07 8.83
N TYR A 65 -19.27 -0.04 9.57
CA TYR A 65 -19.21 0.39 10.96
C TYR A 65 -19.46 1.90 11.11
N GLN A 66 -18.82 2.74 10.29
CA GLN A 66 -19.02 4.19 10.29
C GLN A 66 -20.49 4.55 10.08
N ARG A 67 -21.17 3.92 9.11
CA ARG A 67 -22.60 4.12 8.88
C ARG A 67 -23.44 3.69 10.07
N ARG A 68 -23.09 2.57 10.71
CA ARG A 68 -23.78 2.06 11.90
C ARG A 68 -23.68 3.00 13.10
N VAL A 69 -22.51 3.58 13.37
CA VAL A 69 -22.31 4.49 14.51
C VAL A 69 -22.65 5.95 14.20
N ASN A 70 -22.90 6.27 12.93
CA ASN A 70 -23.27 7.60 12.42
C ASN A 70 -22.39 8.75 12.95
N ARG A 71 -21.07 8.55 12.99
CA ARG A 71 -20.11 9.57 13.41
C ARG A 71 -18.79 9.45 12.65
N ARG A 72 -17.96 10.49 12.72
CA ARG A 72 -16.58 10.42 12.22
C ARG A 72 -15.78 9.40 13.03
N LEU A 73 -14.96 8.63 12.32
CA LEU A 73 -14.01 7.70 12.91
C LEU A 73 -12.62 8.33 12.90
N VAL A 74 -11.85 8.05 13.95
CA VAL A 74 -10.40 8.25 13.97
C VAL A 74 -9.82 6.85 13.90
N VAL A 75 -9.00 6.59 12.88
CA VAL A 75 -8.42 5.27 12.60
C VAL A 75 -6.90 5.34 12.66
N CYS A 76 -6.26 4.21 12.94
CA CYS A 76 -4.81 4.07 12.98
C CYS A 76 -4.42 2.80 12.22
N ASP A 77 -3.38 2.89 11.40
CA ASP A 77 -2.70 1.74 10.82
C ASP A 77 -1.29 1.63 11.44
N PRO A 78 -1.14 0.88 12.54
CA PRO A 78 0.10 0.87 13.32
C PRO A 78 1.28 0.22 12.59
N PHE A 79 1.02 -0.63 11.58
CA PHE A 79 2.04 -1.34 10.80
C PHE A 79 1.80 -1.15 9.30
N THR A 80 1.96 0.10 8.87
CA THR A 80 1.39 0.54 7.59
C THR A 80 2.15 0.09 6.33
N GLY A 81 3.39 -0.38 6.46
CA GLY A 81 4.21 -0.75 5.30
C GLY A 81 4.38 0.45 4.36
N CYS A 82 3.85 0.36 3.14
CA CYS A 82 3.84 1.46 2.18
C CYS A 82 2.69 2.49 2.37
N GLY A 83 1.80 2.33 3.35
CA GLY A 83 0.71 3.29 3.57
C GLY A 83 -0.55 3.03 2.73
N VAL A 84 -0.71 1.84 2.16
CA VAL A 84 -1.80 1.54 1.21
C VAL A 84 -3.18 1.34 1.88
N ARG A 85 -3.23 1.06 3.19
CA ARG A 85 -4.48 0.90 3.95
C ARG A 85 -5.04 2.25 4.37
#